data_AF-G8TEA7-F1
#
_entry.id   AF-G8TEA7-F1
#
_cell.length_a   1.000
_cell.length_b   1.000
_cell.length_c   1.000
_cell.angle_alpha   90.00
_cell.angle_beta   90.00
_cell.angle_gamma   90.00
#
_symmetry.space_group_name_H-M   'P 1'
#
loop_
_entity.id
_entity.type
_entity.pdbx_description
1 polymer ?
#
loop_
_entity_poly.entity_id
_entity_poly.type
_entity_poly.pdbx_seq_one_letter_code
_entity_poly.pdbx_strand_id
1 'polypeptide(L)'
;MVRSLLILAITLASCSSSESEFDIQESEVPPNVLAAFKAKYPSAHDVSWEAEKEEGKFFFEVDFTDNNKEKEVHITPDGLSVVEKD
;
A
#
# COMPACT_ATOMS: atom_id res chain seq x y z
N MET A 1 44.15 -8.49 -33.27
CA MET A 1 44.00 -9.27 -32.03
C MET A 1 43.36 -8.37 -30.99
N VAL A 2 42.06 -8.57 -30.72
CA VAL A 2 41.29 -7.82 -29.71
C VAL A 2 41.64 -8.39 -28.34
N ARG A 3 42.18 -7.57 -27.44
CA ARG A 3 42.40 -7.95 -26.04
C ARG A 3 41.11 -7.77 -25.27
N SER A 4 40.46 -8.90 -25.02
CA SER A 4 39.37 -9.11 -24.08
C SER A 4 39.71 -8.50 -22.71
N LEU A 5 38.83 -7.67 -22.16
CA LEU A 5 38.88 -7.25 -20.76
C LEU A 5 37.59 -7.70 -20.07
N LEU A 6 37.77 -8.38 -18.95
CA LEU A 6 36.79 -9.12 -18.17
C LEU A 6 35.64 -8.25 -17.63
N ILE A 7 34.47 -8.88 -17.59
CA ILE A 7 33.19 -8.45 -17.03
C ILE A 7 33.25 -8.44 -15.49
N LEU A 8 32.62 -7.43 -14.87
CA LEU A 8 31.98 -7.58 -13.56
C LEU A 8 30.60 -6.90 -13.63
N ALA A 9 29.63 -7.64 -14.17
CA ALA A 9 28.22 -7.26 -14.08
C ALA A 9 27.72 -7.67 -12.70
N ILE A 10 27.57 -6.70 -11.80
CA ILE A 10 26.82 -6.86 -10.56
C ILE A 10 25.35 -6.95 -10.98
N THR A 11 24.78 -8.16 -10.99
CA THR A 11 23.34 -8.34 -11.18
C THR A 11 22.64 -7.91 -9.90
N LEU A 12 22.04 -6.72 -9.93
CA LEU A 12 21.02 -6.33 -8.98
C LEU A 12 19.90 -7.36 -9.10
N ALA A 13 19.78 -8.24 -8.12
CA ALA A 13 18.61 -9.08 -7.95
C ALA A 13 17.47 -8.15 -7.58
N SER A 14 16.72 -7.68 -8.58
CA SER A 14 15.47 -6.98 -8.36
C SER A 14 14.55 -7.92 -7.60
N CYS A 15 14.32 -7.63 -6.32
CA CYS A 15 13.30 -8.30 -5.54
C CYS A 15 11.97 -7.93 -6.20
N SER A 16 11.37 -8.87 -6.91
CA SER A 16 10.02 -8.70 -7.44
C SER A 16 9.08 -8.94 -6.27
N SER A 17 8.78 -7.88 -5.51
CA SER A 17 7.69 -7.92 -4.54
C SER A 17 6.41 -8.26 -5.32
N SER A 18 5.73 -9.34 -4.92
CA SER A 18 4.47 -9.73 -5.53
C SER A 18 3.38 -9.01 -4.76
N GLU A 19 2.78 -8.02 -5.40
CA GLU A 19 1.63 -7.27 -4.90
C GLU A 19 0.40 -7.70 -5.69
N SER A 20 -0.75 -7.71 -5.02
CA SER A 20 -2.04 -7.92 -5.64
C SER A 20 -3.10 -7.15 -4.89
N GLU A 21 -3.86 -6.34 -5.61
CA GLU A 21 -4.90 -5.49 -5.07
C GLU A 21 -6.25 -5.76 -5.75
N PHE A 22 -7.33 -5.45 -5.04
CA PHE A 22 -8.70 -5.58 -5.53
C PHE A 22 -9.55 -4.44 -4.97
N ASP A 23 -10.18 -3.68 -5.87
CA ASP A 23 -11.19 -2.70 -5.50
C ASP A 23 -12.30 -3.34 -4.65
N ILE A 24 -12.64 -2.68 -3.54
CA ILE A 24 -13.76 -3.06 -2.69
C ILE A 24 -14.62 -1.85 -2.35
N GLN A 25 -15.89 -2.08 -2.06
CA GLN A 25 -16.75 -1.00 -1.56
C GLN A 25 -16.47 -0.73 -0.08
N GLU A 26 -16.68 0.51 0.39
CA GLU A 26 -16.56 0.86 1.83
C GLU A 26 -17.42 -0.08 2.71
N SER A 27 -18.57 -0.55 2.21
CA SER A 27 -19.45 -1.49 2.91
C SER A 27 -18.85 -2.87 3.17
N GLU A 28 -17.79 -3.24 2.44
CA GLU A 28 -17.07 -4.50 2.57
C GLU A 28 -15.88 -4.39 3.54
N VAL A 29 -15.52 -3.16 3.93
CA VAL A 29 -14.44 -2.88 4.87
C VAL A 29 -14.90 -3.19 6.30
N PRO A 30 -14.13 -3.96 7.08
CA PRO A 30 -14.46 -4.25 8.47
C PRO A 30 -14.65 -2.97 9.31
N PRO A 31 -15.65 -2.94 10.22
CA PRO A 31 -15.95 -1.73 11.01
C PRO A 31 -14.78 -1.19 11.84
N ASN A 32 -13.90 -2.06 12.32
CA ASN A 32 -12.69 -1.67 13.08
C ASN A 32 -11.67 -0.95 12.18
N VAL A 33 -11.54 -1.36 10.93
CA VAL A 33 -10.66 -0.72 9.93
C VAL A 33 -11.22 0.66 9.56
N LEU A 34 -12.52 0.74 9.27
CA LEU A 34 -13.20 2.03 9.02
C LEU A 34 -13.07 2.99 10.21
N ALA A 35 -13.20 2.49 11.44
CA ALA A 35 -13.05 3.29 12.65
C ALA A 35 -11.62 3.82 12.80
N ALA A 36 -10.61 2.99 12.55
CA ALA A 36 -9.20 3.38 12.61
C ALA A 36 -8.88 4.48 11.60
N PHE A 37 -9.36 4.34 10.35
CA PHE A 37 -9.21 5.35 9.32
C PHE A 37 -9.86 6.68 9.71
N LYS A 38 -11.16 6.66 10.05
CA LYS A 38 -11.93 7.86 10.41
C LYS A 38 -11.39 8.57 11.66
N ALA A 39 -10.82 7.82 12.61
CA ALA A 39 -10.18 8.40 13.79
C ALA A 39 -8.88 9.13 13.46
N LYS A 40 -8.07 8.60 12.53
CA LYS A 40 -6.78 9.21 12.15
C LYS A 40 -6.95 10.35 11.13
N TYR A 41 -7.90 10.23 10.23
CA TYR A 41 -8.15 11.18 9.13
C TYR A 41 -9.61 11.68 9.13
N PRO A 42 -10.05 12.43 10.16
CA PRO A 42 -11.46 12.86 10.31
C PRO A 42 -11.94 13.84 9.22
N SER A 43 -11.02 14.45 8.47
CA SER A 43 -11.31 15.38 7.37
C SER A 43 -11.15 14.76 5.98
N ALA A 44 -10.90 13.45 5.91
CA ALA A 44 -10.73 12.74 4.65
C ALA A 44 -11.98 12.83 3.77
N HIS A 45 -11.77 12.97 2.47
CA HIS A 45 -12.79 12.92 1.42
C HIS A 45 -12.20 12.25 0.17
N ASP A 46 -13.04 12.00 -0.84
CA ASP A 46 -12.65 11.29 -2.06
C ASP A 46 -11.96 9.94 -1.74
N VAL A 47 -12.64 9.14 -0.91
CA VAL A 47 -12.10 7.91 -0.33
C VAL A 47 -12.37 6.72 -1.26
N SER A 48 -11.31 5.97 -1.61
CA SER A 48 -11.35 4.68 -2.31
C SER A 48 -10.73 3.58 -1.46
N TRP A 49 -11.20 2.35 -1.60
CA TRP A 49 -10.75 1.23 -0.76
C TRP A 49 -10.32 0.04 -1.62
N GLU A 50 -9.20 -0.56 -1.24
CA GLU A 50 -8.68 -1.77 -1.85
C GLU A 50 -8.32 -2.83 -0.80
N ALA A 51 -8.46 -4.09 -1.21
CA ALA A 51 -7.99 -5.25 -0.49
C ALA A 51 -6.65 -5.70 -1.10
N GLU A 52 -5.55 -5.46 -0.39
CA GLU A 52 -4.21 -5.67 -0.94
C GLU A 52 -3.45 -6.77 -0.21
N LYS A 53 -2.63 -7.50 -0.96
CA LYS A 53 -1.62 -8.41 -0.42
C LYS A 53 -0.23 -8.01 -0.90
N GLU A 54 0.56 -7.43 0.00
CA GLU A 54 1.96 -7.04 -0.21
C GLU A 54 2.88 -7.88 0.69
N GLU A 55 3.97 -8.42 0.12
CA GLU A 55 4.97 -9.23 0.83
C GLU A 55 4.37 -10.40 1.67
N GLY A 56 3.25 -10.96 1.22
CA GLY A 56 2.56 -12.04 1.91
C GLY A 56 1.69 -11.61 3.10
N LYS A 57 1.61 -10.31 3.39
CA LYS A 57 0.71 -9.71 4.39
C LYS A 57 -0.51 -9.14 3.68
N PHE A 58 -1.64 -9.11 4.38
CA PHE A 58 -2.88 -8.56 3.85
C PHE A 58 -3.20 -7.23 4.54
N PHE A 59 -3.61 -6.24 3.77
CA PHE A 59 -3.95 -4.89 4.21
C PHE A 59 -5.26 -4.44 3.57
N PHE A 60 -5.91 -3.49 4.23
CA PHE A 60 -6.86 -2.59 3.57
C PHE A 60 -6.10 -1.33 3.20
N GLU A 61 -5.93 -1.10 1.91
CA GLU A 61 -5.40 0.15 1.39
C GLU A 61 -6.54 1.14 1.21
N VAL A 62 -6.28 2.41 1.52
CA VAL A 62 -7.23 3.49 1.31
C VAL A 62 -6.53 4.72 0.77
N ASP A 63 -6.96 5.09 -0.44
CA ASP A 63 -6.66 6.36 -1.07
C ASP A 63 -7.69 7.41 -0.66
N PHE A 64 -7.22 8.61 -0.34
CA PHE A 64 -8.10 9.69 0.07
C PHE A 64 -7.40 11.04 -0.08
N THR A 65 -8.21 12.10 -0.12
CA THR A 65 -7.71 13.47 0.01
C THR A 65 -7.85 13.96 1.44
N ASP A 66 -6.76 14.47 2.00
CA ASP A 66 -6.74 15.17 3.28
C ASP A 66 -5.86 16.42 3.18
N ASN A 67 -6.38 17.57 3.63
CA ASN A 67 -5.71 18.86 3.52
C ASN A 67 -5.23 19.21 2.08
N ASN A 68 -6.07 18.90 1.08
CA ASN A 68 -5.79 19.09 -0.36
C ASN A 68 -4.57 18.29 -0.87
N LYS A 69 -4.25 17.17 -0.22
CA LYS A 69 -3.23 16.23 -0.68
C LYS A 69 -3.84 14.85 -0.76
N GLU A 70 -3.57 14.17 -1.87
CA GLU A 70 -3.81 12.72 -1.98
C GLU A 70 -2.83 12.01 -1.06
N LYS A 71 -3.34 10.97 -0.39
CA LYS A 71 -2.61 10.11 0.52
C LYS A 71 -3.12 8.69 0.33
N GLU A 72 -2.21 7.75 0.54
CA GLU A 72 -2.47 6.33 0.50
C GLU A 72 -2.00 5.75 1.83
N VAL A 73 -2.83 4.93 2.48
CA VAL A 73 -2.47 4.31 3.76
C VAL A 73 -2.85 2.84 3.79
N HIS A 74 -1.99 2.06 4.43
CA HIS A 74 -2.23 0.67 4.80
C HIS A 74 -2.82 0.57 6.19
N ILE A 75 -3.91 -0.19 6.28
CA ILE A 75 -4.53 -0.55 7.55
C ILE A 75 -4.50 -2.06 7.73
N THR A 76 -3.98 -2.52 8.87
CA THR A 76 -4.00 -3.95 9.19
C THR A 76 -5.44 -4.45 9.38
N PRO A 77 -5.74 -5.74 9.14
CA PRO A 77 -7.13 -6.25 9.23
C PRO A 77 -7.75 -6.13 10.63
N ASP A 78 -6.93 -6.03 11.68
CA ASP A 78 -7.35 -5.76 13.05
C ASP A 78 -7.59 -4.27 13.34
N GLY A 79 -7.25 -3.37 12.42
CA GLY A 79 -7.41 -1.92 12.53
C GLY A 79 -6.40 -1.26 13.49
N LEU A 80 -5.36 -1.98 13.92
CA LEU A 80 -4.42 -1.47 14.94
C LEU A 80 -3.29 -0.62 14.36
N SER A 81 -2.89 -0.87 13.12
CA SER A 81 -1.81 -0.14 12.45
C SER A 81 -2.38 0.62 11.25
N VAL A 82 -2.07 1.91 11.16
CA VAL A 82 -2.39 2.76 10.00
C VAL A 82 -1.10 3.43 9.56
N VAL A 83 -0.54 3.01 8.44
CA VAL A 83 0.77 3.41 7.93
C VAL A 83 0.57 4.13 6.60
N GLU A 84 1.15 5.32 6.44
CA GLU A 84 1.14 6.05 5.17
C GLU A 84 2.18 5.44 4.23
N LYS A 85 1.81 5.20 2.97
CA LYS A 85 2.74 4.83 1.91
C LYS A 85 3.37 6.12 1.34
N ASP A 86 4.68 6.07 1.07
CA ASP A 86 5.51 7.19 0.60
C ASP A 86 5.53 7.31 -0.93
#